data_AF-A0A2S3GZZ7-F1
#
_entry.id   AF-A0A2S3GZZ7-F1
#
_cell.length_a   1.000
_cell.length_b   1.000
_cell.length_c   1.000
_cell.angle_alpha   90.00
_cell.angle_beta   90.00
_cell.angle_gamma   90.00
#
_symmetry.space_group_name_H-M   'P 1'
#
loop_
_entity.id
_entity.type
_entity.pdbx_description
1 polymer ?
#
loop_
_entity_poly.entity_id
_entity_poly.type
_entity_poly.pdbx_seq_one_letter_code
_entity_poly.pdbx_strand_id
1 'polypeptide(L)'
;MVGVGAGLGLVMEGTSCGALLKELQQIWAEVGESEVEKNKVLLDIERECLEVYRRKVDDANRARVQLHQSVAAKEAEVASLMATLGEHKLYMKKDKGIVSLKEQLAAVVPVLENLKCEKEERIKQFSDIRSQIDKIRFELSEYNDQGDNESSLAEDQHDLSTRKLNSYQAQLRALQKDKSERLRKVLEYINEVHSLCIVLGINFGTTVNEIHPSLHQNGVEQSRNISDSTLDGLASTISKLKAERKSRIQKMRETMESLCQLWKLMDSPEEEKRQFSKVMSVLILPEEGITSSGVLSQEIIDKMEAEVERLTKLKTSRLKDIVMKRRRELEEICQNAHIEPDVSTAPEQTDALIDSGLIDPSELLANIESQILKAKEESLSRKDIMDRINKWIAACDEEAWLEEYNQDPKRYSAGRGAHINLKRAEKARILVTKIPSMVDNLINRTFAWENARNKPFLYDGGRLISVLEEYRLSRQQKEEEKRRYRDQKKLESILLAEKEAIFGSKPTPKRTSSLNRKTNGYRPNGNANGLKTPTPRRSSLGSATPELLTPRSYSGHNRYFGDLRRLSTSHLNFGDDSLSTFTSISGSEPESPSLG
;
A
#
# COMPACT_ATOMS: atom_id res chain seq x y z
N MET A 1 67.41 -16.71 -73.07
CA MET A 1 67.18 -17.40 -74.35
C MET A 1 67.71 -16.47 -75.44
N VAL A 2 68.55 -17.02 -76.32
CA VAL A 2 69.56 -16.35 -77.15
C VAL A 2 68.94 -15.28 -78.07
N GLY A 3 69.40 -14.04 -77.92
CA GLY A 3 69.14 -12.95 -78.88
C GLY A 3 70.02 -13.12 -80.10
N VAL A 4 69.53 -13.83 -81.10
CA VAL A 4 70.09 -13.78 -82.45
C VAL A 4 69.61 -12.48 -83.07
N GLY A 5 70.52 -11.51 -83.16
CA GLY A 5 70.38 -10.38 -84.08
C GLY A 5 70.37 -10.94 -85.50
N ALA A 6 69.19 -11.38 -85.95
CA ALA A 6 68.93 -11.62 -87.35
C ALA A 6 68.95 -10.24 -88.02
N GLY A 7 70.15 -9.83 -88.45
CA GLY A 7 70.28 -8.90 -89.54
C GLY A 7 69.44 -9.48 -90.68
N LEU A 8 68.28 -8.88 -90.91
CA LEU A 8 67.56 -9.02 -92.16
C LEU A 8 68.51 -8.46 -93.22
N GLY A 9 69.38 -9.34 -93.73
CA GLY A 9 69.94 -9.19 -95.05
C GLY A 9 68.73 -9.06 -95.96
N LEU A 10 68.50 -7.85 -96.43
CA LEU A 10 67.79 -7.64 -97.68
C LEU A 10 68.53 -8.49 -98.71
N VAL A 11 68.00 -9.68 -98.98
CA VAL A 11 68.18 -10.33 -100.27
C VAL A 11 67.50 -9.37 -101.24
N MET A 12 68.28 -8.39 -101.70
CA MET A 12 67.92 -7.58 -102.85
C MET A 12 68.21 -8.49 -104.05
N GLU A 13 67.29 -9.41 -104.34
CA GLU A 13 67.18 -9.97 -105.68
C GLU A 13 66.69 -8.84 -106.58
N GLY A 14 67.66 -8.10 -107.11
CA GLY A 14 67.45 -6.98 -108.02
C GLY A 14 68.82 -6.53 -108.51
N THR A 15 68.98 -6.48 -109.83
CA THR A 15 70.13 -5.95 -110.58
C THR A 15 70.91 -4.91 -109.79
N SER A 16 72.16 -5.22 -109.42
CA SER A 16 72.96 -4.31 -108.59
C SER A 16 73.15 -2.96 -109.29
N CYS A 17 73.17 -1.85 -108.55
CA CYS A 17 73.39 -0.52 -109.11
C CYS A 17 74.64 -0.46 -110.01
N GLY A 18 75.68 -1.23 -109.67
CA GLY A 18 76.90 -1.35 -110.48
C GLY A 18 76.72 -2.11 -111.81
N ALA A 19 75.75 -3.03 -111.91
CA ALA A 19 75.43 -3.71 -113.17
C ALA A 19 74.63 -2.81 -114.11
N LEU A 20 73.63 -2.09 -113.60
CA LEU A 20 72.84 -1.12 -114.36
C LEU A 20 73.69 0.06 -114.86
N LEU A 21 74.69 0.49 -114.07
CA LEU A 21 75.63 1.53 -114.49
C LEU A 21 76.53 1.06 -115.65
N LYS A 22 76.95 -0.21 -115.67
CA LYS A 22 77.72 -0.80 -116.78
C LYS A 22 76.88 -0.95 -118.04
N GLU A 23 75.62 -1.35 -117.91
CA GLU A 23 74.68 -1.37 -119.05
C GLU A 23 74.43 0.04 -119.60
N LEU A 24 74.27 1.04 -118.73
CA LEU A 24 74.13 2.43 -119.13
C LEU A 24 75.39 2.96 -119.85
N GLN A 25 76.58 2.60 -119.37
CA GLN A 25 77.85 2.91 -120.04
C GLN A 25 77.99 2.24 -121.42
N GLN A 26 77.51 1.00 -121.55
CA GLN A 26 77.47 0.28 -122.82
C GLN A 26 76.50 0.93 -123.82
N ILE A 27 75.29 1.29 -123.38
CA ILE A 27 74.30 2.00 -124.21
C ILE A 27 74.83 3.38 -124.63
N TRP A 28 75.47 4.13 -123.73
CA TRP A 28 76.11 5.40 -124.08
C TRP A 28 77.23 5.26 -125.10
N ALA A 29 77.97 4.15 -125.08
CA ALA A 29 79.00 3.84 -126.07
C ALA A 29 78.39 3.49 -127.44
N GLU A 30 77.22 2.83 -127.46
CA GLU A 30 76.48 2.47 -128.68
C GLU A 30 75.76 3.67 -129.32
N VAL A 31 75.20 4.58 -128.52
CA VAL A 31 74.46 5.77 -128.99
C VAL A 31 75.39 6.93 -129.36
N GLY A 32 76.60 6.99 -128.78
CA GLY A 32 77.58 8.06 -129.05
C GLY A 32 77.36 9.33 -128.22
N GLU A 33 76.84 9.20 -126.99
CA GLU A 33 76.55 10.33 -126.10
C GLU A 33 77.79 11.15 -125.72
N SER A 34 77.63 12.46 -125.51
CA SER A 34 78.74 13.35 -125.15
C SER A 34 79.15 13.18 -123.68
N GLU A 35 80.41 13.46 -123.36
CA GLU A 35 80.92 13.37 -121.98
C GLU A 35 80.17 14.32 -121.03
N VAL A 36 79.67 15.45 -121.52
CA VAL A 36 78.89 16.42 -120.73
C VAL A 36 77.50 15.87 -120.40
N GLU A 37 76.84 15.20 -121.35
CA GLU A 37 75.52 14.56 -121.15
C GLU A 37 75.62 13.33 -120.25
N LYS A 38 76.66 12.50 -120.40
CA LYS A 38 76.94 11.38 -119.47
C LYS A 38 77.13 11.87 -118.03
N ASN A 39 77.97 12.90 -117.84
CA ASN A 39 78.19 13.48 -116.50
C ASN A 39 76.90 14.10 -115.93
N LYS A 40 76.05 14.71 -116.77
CA LYS A 40 74.75 15.23 -116.36
C LYS A 40 73.82 14.12 -115.86
N VAL A 41 73.70 13.02 -116.61
CA VAL A 41 72.86 11.88 -116.20
C VAL A 41 73.44 11.18 -114.95
N LEU A 42 74.76 11.04 -114.83
CA LEU A 42 75.38 10.53 -113.60
C LEU A 42 75.11 11.42 -112.38
N LEU A 43 75.20 12.75 -112.54
CA LEU A 43 74.86 13.70 -111.48
C LEU A 43 73.37 13.66 -111.12
N ASP A 44 72.49 13.44 -112.08
CA ASP A 44 71.06 13.29 -111.83
C ASP A 44 70.75 11.97 -111.09
N ILE A 45 71.42 10.86 -111.44
CA ILE A 45 71.34 9.60 -110.67
C ILE A 45 71.87 9.78 -109.24
N GLU A 46 73.00 10.47 -109.06
CA GLU A 46 73.56 10.76 -107.74
C GLU A 46 72.61 11.63 -106.90
N ARG A 47 72.01 12.65 -107.52
CA ARG A 47 71.00 13.52 -106.90
C ARG A 47 69.77 12.73 -106.47
N GLU A 48 69.22 11.88 -107.32
CA GLU A 48 68.07 11.04 -107.00
C GLU A 48 68.38 10.02 -105.91
N CYS A 49 69.56 9.39 -105.95
CA CYS A 49 70.03 8.48 -104.91
C CYS A 49 70.15 9.21 -103.56
N LEU A 50 70.77 10.40 -103.55
CA LEU A 50 70.89 11.23 -102.34
C LEU A 50 69.51 11.62 -101.78
N GLU A 51 68.54 11.92 -102.64
CA GLU A 51 67.18 12.26 -102.21
C GLU A 51 66.44 11.06 -101.61
N VAL A 52 66.63 9.85 -102.16
CA VAL A 52 66.12 8.61 -101.57
C VAL A 52 66.78 8.35 -100.20
N TYR A 53 68.09 8.52 -100.08
CA TYR A 53 68.79 8.38 -98.79
C TYR A 53 68.30 9.42 -97.77
N ARG A 54 68.17 10.69 -98.16
CA ARG A 54 67.61 11.74 -97.29
C ARG A 54 66.21 11.38 -96.82
N ARG A 55 65.31 10.97 -97.72
CA ARG A 55 63.96 10.55 -97.36
C ARG A 55 63.95 9.38 -96.37
N LYS A 56 64.82 8.37 -96.58
CA LYS A 56 64.93 7.22 -95.66
C LYS A 56 65.51 7.60 -94.31
N VAL A 57 66.48 8.51 -94.27
CA VAL A 57 67.02 9.09 -93.04
C VAL A 57 65.94 9.90 -92.31
N ASP A 58 65.15 10.69 -93.03
CA ASP A 58 64.05 11.48 -92.46
C ASP A 58 62.91 10.59 -91.95
N ASP A 59 62.53 9.54 -92.67
CA ASP A 59 61.58 8.51 -92.22
C ASP A 59 62.07 7.85 -90.93
N ALA A 60 63.35 7.43 -90.90
CA ALA A 60 63.96 6.82 -89.72
C ALA A 60 64.06 7.82 -88.54
N ASN A 61 64.36 9.09 -88.81
CA ASN A 61 64.37 10.15 -87.81
C ASN A 61 62.97 10.43 -87.26
N ARG A 62 61.93 10.49 -88.10
CA ARG A 62 60.54 10.61 -87.66
C ARG A 62 60.14 9.44 -86.77
N ALA A 63 60.44 8.21 -87.18
CA ALA A 63 60.17 7.02 -86.38
C ALA A 63 60.94 7.04 -85.03
N ARG A 64 62.20 7.48 -85.03
CA ARG A 64 63.01 7.66 -83.82
C ARG A 64 62.39 8.67 -82.86
N VAL A 65 61.96 9.84 -83.35
CA VAL A 65 61.31 10.88 -82.54
C VAL A 65 59.97 10.38 -81.99
N GLN A 66 59.16 9.72 -82.80
CA GLN A 66 57.88 9.13 -82.37
C GLN A 66 58.09 8.09 -81.26
N LEU A 67 59.09 7.23 -81.38
CA LEU A 67 59.43 6.25 -80.35
C LEU A 67 59.90 6.93 -79.05
N HIS A 68 60.76 7.95 -79.13
CA HIS A 68 61.17 8.73 -77.96
C HIS A 68 59.98 9.41 -77.26
N GLN A 69 59.07 10.01 -78.03
CA GLN A 69 57.85 10.62 -77.51
C GLN A 69 56.95 9.59 -76.83
N SER A 70 56.77 8.41 -77.45
CA SER A 70 55.97 7.32 -76.90
C SER A 70 56.54 6.78 -75.59
N VAL A 71 57.87 6.55 -75.54
CA VAL A 71 58.56 6.13 -74.31
C VAL A 71 58.39 7.20 -73.22
N ALA A 72 58.68 8.47 -73.52
CA ALA A 72 58.53 9.55 -72.54
C ALA A 72 57.10 9.70 -72.02
N ALA A 73 56.08 9.57 -72.89
CA ALA A 73 54.68 9.61 -72.50
C ALA A 73 54.31 8.44 -71.58
N LYS A 74 54.77 7.22 -71.89
CA LYS A 74 54.52 6.02 -71.08
C LYS A 74 55.27 6.06 -69.75
N GLU A 75 56.52 6.55 -69.74
CA GLU A 75 57.30 6.79 -68.52
C GLU A 75 56.62 7.84 -67.61
N ALA A 76 56.06 8.91 -68.20
CA ALA A 76 55.30 9.91 -67.46
C ALA A 76 54.00 9.34 -66.86
N GLU A 77 53.27 8.50 -67.61
CA GLU A 77 52.07 7.80 -67.13
C GLU A 77 52.42 6.87 -65.94
N VAL A 78 53.52 6.12 -66.06
CA VAL A 78 54.06 5.26 -64.99
C VAL A 78 54.45 6.08 -63.75
N ALA A 79 55.15 7.21 -63.92
CA ALA A 79 55.51 8.10 -62.82
C ALA A 79 54.29 8.69 -62.11
N SER A 80 53.24 9.07 -62.87
CA SER A 80 51.97 9.53 -62.31
C SER A 80 51.27 8.44 -61.50
N LEU A 81 51.18 7.21 -62.03
CA LEU A 81 50.54 6.09 -61.32
C LEU A 81 51.31 5.71 -60.04
N MET A 82 52.64 5.69 -60.09
CA MET A 82 53.48 5.47 -58.91
C MET A 82 53.26 6.54 -57.83
N ALA A 83 53.12 7.81 -58.23
CA ALA A 83 52.81 8.90 -57.29
C ALA A 83 51.44 8.70 -56.65
N THR A 84 50.40 8.35 -57.43
CA THR A 84 49.04 8.07 -56.95
C THR A 84 48.98 6.86 -56.01
N LEU A 85 49.75 5.79 -56.27
CA LEU A 85 49.81 4.58 -55.45
C LEU A 85 50.76 4.70 -54.25
N GLY A 86 51.59 5.75 -54.21
CA GLY A 86 52.62 5.98 -53.20
C GLY A 86 53.81 5.02 -53.30
N GLU A 87 53.95 4.29 -54.40
CA GLU A 87 54.96 3.25 -54.60
C GLU A 87 56.20 3.80 -55.30
N HIS A 88 57.26 4.06 -54.53
CA HIS A 88 58.49 4.68 -55.04
C HIS A 88 59.62 3.67 -55.32
N LYS A 89 59.36 2.36 -55.23
CA LYS A 89 60.44 1.43 -54.88
C LYS A 89 61.27 0.85 -56.01
N LEU A 90 60.89 0.84 -57.30
CA LEU A 90 61.65 0.00 -58.25
C LEU A 90 61.85 0.51 -59.68
N TYR A 91 61.16 1.54 -60.15
CA TYR A 91 61.26 1.92 -61.57
C TYR A 91 62.58 2.64 -61.94
N MET A 92 63.35 3.11 -60.96
CA MET A 92 64.54 3.94 -61.18
C MET A 92 65.86 3.17 -61.31
N LYS A 93 65.85 1.83 -61.44
CA LYS A 93 67.06 1.09 -61.86
C LYS A 93 67.24 1.23 -63.38
N LYS A 94 67.68 2.42 -63.80
CA LYS A 94 68.27 2.61 -65.13
C LYS A 94 69.60 1.87 -65.15
N ASP A 95 69.61 0.62 -65.61
CA ASP A 95 70.85 0.02 -66.08
C ASP A 95 71.36 0.89 -67.23
N LYS A 96 72.53 1.49 -67.03
CA LYS A 96 73.20 2.41 -67.97
C LYS A 96 73.75 1.67 -69.21
N GLY A 97 73.02 0.69 -69.72
CA GLY A 97 73.25 0.08 -71.01
C GLY A 97 72.53 0.87 -72.10
N ILE A 98 73.15 0.97 -73.27
CA ILE A 98 72.50 1.53 -74.47
C ILE A 98 71.45 0.51 -74.93
N VAL A 99 70.25 0.56 -74.36
CA VAL A 99 69.10 -0.27 -74.75
C VAL A 99 68.37 0.39 -75.91
N SER A 100 67.90 -0.37 -76.89
CA SER A 100 67.17 0.20 -78.04
C SER A 100 65.81 0.78 -77.60
N LEU A 101 65.31 1.80 -78.30
CA LEU A 101 64.02 2.43 -77.96
C LEU A 101 62.84 1.45 -78.02
N LYS A 102 62.91 0.44 -78.89
CA LYS A 102 61.88 -0.61 -78.98
C LYS A 102 61.91 -1.53 -77.77
N GLU A 103 63.08 -1.88 -77.27
CA GLU A 103 63.24 -2.69 -76.05
C GLU A 103 62.83 -1.90 -74.80
N GLN A 104 63.16 -0.60 -74.73
CA GLN A 104 62.68 0.28 -73.65
C GLN A 104 61.15 0.34 -73.65
N LEU A 105 60.51 0.58 -74.79
CA LEU A 105 59.05 0.57 -74.88
C LEU A 105 58.45 -0.78 -74.48
N ALA A 106 59.03 -1.90 -74.94
CA ALA A 106 58.60 -3.24 -74.58
C ALA A 106 58.75 -3.55 -73.07
N ALA A 107 59.71 -2.92 -72.38
CA ALA A 107 59.88 -3.04 -70.94
C ALA A 107 58.88 -2.16 -70.14
N VAL A 108 58.53 -0.97 -70.64
CA VAL A 108 57.63 -0.03 -69.93
C VAL A 108 56.15 -0.45 -70.03
N VAL A 109 55.71 -0.97 -71.18
CA VAL A 109 54.30 -1.37 -71.41
C VAL A 109 53.77 -2.35 -70.35
N PRO A 110 54.41 -3.49 -70.02
CA PRO A 110 53.89 -4.42 -69.02
C PRO A 110 53.86 -3.82 -67.61
N VAL A 111 54.83 -2.96 -67.25
CA VAL A 111 54.85 -2.26 -65.96
C VAL A 111 53.67 -1.31 -65.86
N LEU A 112 53.37 -0.59 -66.93
CA LEU A 112 52.22 0.31 -66.97
C LEU A 112 50.89 -0.44 -66.80
N GLU A 113 50.70 -1.55 -67.52
CA GLU A 113 49.48 -2.34 -67.40
C GLU A 113 49.32 -2.95 -66.00
N ASN A 114 50.42 -3.41 -65.38
CA ASN A 114 50.37 -3.88 -63.99
C ASN A 114 49.94 -2.77 -63.01
N LEU A 115 50.52 -1.57 -63.12
CA LEU A 115 50.16 -0.43 -62.26
C LEU A 115 48.70 0.02 -62.46
N LYS A 116 48.14 -0.14 -63.67
CA LYS A 116 46.72 0.11 -63.93
C LYS A 116 45.82 -0.91 -63.23
N CYS A 117 46.17 -2.19 -63.30
CA CYS A 117 45.46 -3.25 -62.57
C CYS A 117 45.52 -3.01 -61.06
N GLU A 118 46.70 -2.71 -60.50
CA GLU A 118 46.87 -2.41 -59.07
C GLU A 118 46.04 -1.19 -58.63
N LYS A 119 45.97 -0.16 -59.47
CA LYS A 119 45.11 1.01 -59.23
C LYS A 119 43.63 0.63 -59.12
N GLU A 120 43.13 -0.18 -60.05
CA GLU A 120 41.72 -0.60 -60.06
C GLU A 120 41.39 -1.45 -58.83
N GLU A 121 42.27 -2.40 -58.47
CA GLU A 121 42.12 -3.18 -57.24
C GLU A 121 42.12 -2.30 -56.00
N ARG A 122 42.99 -1.29 -55.95
CA ARG A 122 43.07 -0.36 -54.82
C ARG A 122 41.80 0.47 -54.69
N ILE A 123 41.25 0.97 -55.80
CA ILE A 123 39.95 1.68 -55.82
C ILE A 123 38.84 0.79 -55.27
N LYS A 124 38.79 -0.48 -55.69
CA LYS A 124 37.82 -1.44 -55.18
C LYS A 124 37.96 -1.66 -53.67
N GLN A 125 39.19 -1.79 -53.16
CA GLN A 125 39.44 -1.92 -51.71
C GLN A 125 38.97 -0.69 -50.91
N PHE A 126 39.27 0.52 -51.40
CA PHE A 126 38.80 1.75 -50.75
C PHE A 126 37.27 1.84 -50.73
N SER A 127 36.62 1.49 -51.84
CA SER A 127 35.15 1.48 -51.95
C SER A 127 34.52 0.51 -50.95
N ASP A 128 35.05 -0.72 -50.86
CA ASP A 128 34.57 -1.74 -49.90
C ASP A 128 34.76 -1.29 -48.44
N ILE A 129 35.96 -0.82 -48.08
CA ILE A 129 36.24 -0.36 -46.71
C ILE A 129 35.35 0.83 -46.34
N ARG A 130 35.17 1.80 -47.26
CA ARG A 130 34.33 2.97 -47.02
C ARG A 130 32.86 2.58 -46.84
N SER A 131 32.34 1.70 -47.69
CA SER A 131 30.99 1.14 -47.56
C SER A 131 30.78 0.44 -46.20
N GLN A 132 31.77 -0.33 -45.74
CA GLN A 132 31.71 -0.97 -44.41
C GLN A 132 31.76 0.04 -43.27
N ILE A 133 32.59 1.09 -43.37
CA ILE A 133 32.65 2.18 -42.39
C ILE A 133 31.31 2.91 -42.32
N ASP A 134 30.74 3.27 -43.47
CA ASP A 134 29.47 4.00 -43.55
C ASP A 134 28.32 3.15 -43.00
N LYS A 135 28.32 1.84 -43.29
CA LYS A 135 27.36 0.90 -42.70
C LYS A 135 27.45 0.85 -41.17
N ILE A 136 28.66 0.73 -40.61
CA ILE A 136 28.81 0.69 -39.14
C ILE A 136 28.43 2.04 -38.53
N ARG A 137 28.82 3.16 -39.14
CA ARG A 137 28.43 4.50 -38.67
C ARG A 137 26.92 4.68 -38.68
N PHE A 138 26.25 4.20 -39.71
CA PHE A 138 24.79 4.22 -39.80
C PHE A 138 24.13 3.39 -38.70
N GLU A 139 24.67 2.22 -38.37
CA GLU A 139 24.16 1.40 -37.25
C GLU A 139 24.40 2.03 -35.87
N LEU A 140 25.40 2.92 -35.75
CA LEU A 140 25.75 3.62 -34.51
C LEU A 140 24.99 4.96 -34.33
N SER A 141 24.54 5.58 -35.42
CA SER A 141 23.78 6.85 -35.42
C SER A 141 22.29 6.58 -35.52
N GLU A 142 21.46 7.27 -34.73
CA GLU A 142 20.03 7.00 -34.73
C GLU A 142 19.23 7.77 -35.80
N TYR A 143 19.80 8.75 -36.48
CA TYR A 143 19.11 9.49 -37.54
C TYR A 143 20.09 9.99 -38.61
N ASN A 144 19.59 10.07 -39.86
CA ASN A 144 20.24 10.67 -41.01
C ASN A 144 20.66 12.12 -40.71
N ASP A 145 21.92 12.33 -40.33
CA ASP A 145 22.54 13.62 -40.55
C ASP A 145 23.17 13.61 -41.95
N GLN A 146 22.28 13.65 -42.93
CA GLN A 146 22.60 13.92 -44.31
C GLN A 146 22.82 15.43 -44.43
N GLY A 147 23.90 15.90 -43.79
CA GLY A 147 24.15 17.32 -43.57
C GLY A 147 25.62 17.68 -43.71
N ASP A 148 26.49 17.18 -42.83
CA ASP A 148 27.75 17.89 -42.60
C ASP A 148 29.05 17.08 -42.75
N ASN A 149 29.00 15.86 -43.29
CA ASN A 149 30.23 15.06 -43.48
C ASN A 149 30.52 14.61 -44.92
N GLU A 150 29.81 15.16 -45.91
CA GLU A 150 30.14 14.93 -47.33
C GLU A 150 31.40 15.69 -47.78
N SER A 151 31.82 16.72 -47.04
CA SER A 151 32.98 17.55 -47.40
C SER A 151 34.34 16.90 -47.13
N SER A 152 34.46 16.01 -46.12
CA SER A 152 35.76 15.41 -45.78
C SER A 152 36.14 14.19 -46.63
N LEU A 153 35.20 13.65 -47.40
CA LEU A 153 35.39 12.40 -48.14
C LEU A 153 35.55 12.56 -49.66
N ALA A 154 35.33 13.76 -50.20
CA ALA A 154 35.49 14.06 -51.63
C ALA A 154 36.90 14.54 -51.98
N GLU A 155 37.61 15.18 -51.04
CA GLU A 155 38.90 15.84 -51.33
C GLU A 155 40.08 14.84 -51.50
N ASP A 156 39.96 13.62 -50.97
CA ASP A 156 41.02 12.59 -50.98
C ASP A 156 40.87 11.52 -52.07
N GLN A 157 40.03 11.75 -53.09
CA GLN A 157 39.69 10.72 -54.09
C GLN A 157 40.87 10.28 -54.99
N HIS A 158 42.00 11.00 -54.91
CA HIS A 158 43.18 10.77 -55.74
C HIS A 158 44.38 10.19 -54.98
N ASP A 159 44.34 10.07 -53.65
CA ASP A 159 45.42 9.44 -52.89
C ASP A 159 45.12 7.96 -52.62
N LEU A 160 45.67 7.07 -53.46
CA LEU A 160 45.54 5.62 -53.34
C LEU A 160 46.72 4.99 -52.59
N SER A 161 47.48 5.81 -51.86
CA SER A 161 48.64 5.37 -51.10
C SER A 161 48.32 4.27 -50.09
N THR A 162 49.26 3.34 -49.93
CA THR A 162 49.18 2.28 -48.91
C THR A 162 48.99 2.82 -47.49
N ARG A 163 49.57 3.99 -47.18
CA ARG A 163 49.38 4.66 -45.88
C ARG A 163 47.93 5.05 -45.62
N LYS A 164 47.25 5.64 -46.63
CA LYS A 164 45.85 6.04 -46.52
C LYS A 164 44.94 4.82 -46.40
N LEU A 165 45.20 3.78 -47.19
CA LEU A 165 44.50 2.49 -47.08
C LEU A 165 44.62 1.92 -45.66
N ASN A 166 45.83 1.88 -45.10
CA ASN A 166 46.08 1.40 -43.75
C ASN A 166 45.35 2.25 -42.69
N SER A 167 45.24 3.56 -42.89
CA SER A 167 44.46 4.44 -42.01
C SER A 167 42.97 4.09 -42.03
N TYR A 168 42.36 3.92 -43.21
CA TYR A 168 40.96 3.50 -43.32
C TYR A 168 40.74 2.10 -42.74
N GLN A 169 41.65 1.16 -42.96
CA GLN A 169 41.59 -0.15 -42.31
C GLN A 169 41.68 -0.05 -40.79
N ALA A 170 42.53 0.83 -40.25
CA ALA A 170 42.62 1.06 -38.81
C ALA A 170 41.32 1.68 -38.25
N GLN A 171 40.72 2.64 -38.96
CA GLN A 171 39.42 3.22 -38.61
C GLN A 171 38.31 2.14 -38.62
N LEU A 172 38.27 1.29 -39.65
CA LEU A 172 37.33 0.18 -39.73
C LEU A 172 37.48 -0.78 -38.54
N ARG A 173 38.72 -1.18 -38.20
CA ARG A 173 38.97 -2.04 -37.02
C ARG A 173 38.52 -1.38 -35.71
N ALA A 174 38.76 -0.07 -35.56
CA ALA A 174 38.33 0.68 -34.38
C ALA A 174 36.79 0.72 -34.27
N LEU A 175 36.09 0.98 -35.38
CA LEU A 175 34.62 1.00 -35.42
C LEU A 175 34.01 -0.39 -35.20
N GLN A 176 34.61 -1.45 -35.76
CA GLN A 176 34.20 -2.83 -35.50
C GLN A 176 34.34 -3.19 -34.02
N LYS A 177 35.44 -2.75 -33.38
CA LYS A 177 35.66 -2.93 -31.96
C LYS A 177 34.59 -2.18 -31.14
N ASP A 178 34.34 -0.90 -31.43
CA ASP A 178 33.32 -0.11 -30.75
C ASP A 178 31.93 -0.74 -30.86
N LYS A 179 31.53 -1.17 -32.08
CA LYS A 179 30.29 -1.92 -32.32
C LYS A 179 30.17 -3.15 -31.42
N SER A 180 31.24 -3.95 -31.32
CA SER A 180 31.22 -5.16 -30.47
C SER A 180 31.11 -4.83 -28.97
N GLU A 181 31.75 -3.75 -28.52
CA GLU A 181 31.68 -3.29 -27.13
C GLU A 181 30.29 -2.74 -26.78
N ARG A 182 29.68 -1.95 -27.68
CA ARG A 182 28.31 -1.45 -27.51
C ARG A 182 27.30 -2.59 -27.49
N LEU A 183 27.42 -3.57 -28.39
CA LEU A 183 26.53 -4.73 -28.39
C LEU A 183 26.62 -5.55 -27.09
N ARG A 184 27.83 -5.72 -26.55
CA ARG A 184 28.03 -6.35 -25.23
C ARG A 184 27.37 -5.53 -24.12
N LYS A 185 27.52 -4.20 -24.11
CA LYS A 185 26.87 -3.32 -23.13
C LYS A 185 25.35 -3.37 -23.21
N VAL A 186 24.78 -3.33 -24.42
CA VAL A 186 23.32 -3.47 -24.62
C VAL A 186 22.82 -4.80 -24.06
N LEU A 187 23.54 -5.89 -24.30
CA LEU A 187 23.23 -7.21 -23.72
C LEU A 187 23.25 -7.19 -22.18
N GLU A 188 24.30 -6.61 -21.59
CA GLU A 188 24.42 -6.47 -20.13
C GLU A 188 23.26 -5.66 -19.54
N TYR A 189 22.93 -4.52 -20.17
CA TYR A 189 21.82 -3.67 -19.75
C TYR A 189 20.46 -4.36 -19.89
N ILE A 190 20.22 -5.08 -20.99
CA ILE A 190 18.99 -5.86 -21.17
C ILE A 190 18.85 -6.92 -20.08
N ASN A 191 19.93 -7.65 -19.75
CA ASN A 191 19.92 -8.65 -18.68
C ASN A 191 19.65 -8.01 -17.32
N GLU A 192 20.23 -6.84 -17.06
CA GLU A 192 20.00 -6.09 -15.83
C GLU A 192 18.55 -5.61 -15.72
N VAL A 193 17.99 -5.00 -16.77
CA VAL A 193 16.57 -4.61 -16.86
C VAL A 193 15.68 -5.83 -16.62
N HIS A 194 15.95 -6.95 -17.30
CA HIS A 194 15.19 -8.19 -17.14
C HIS A 194 15.22 -8.70 -15.70
N SER A 195 16.39 -8.71 -15.06
CA SER A 195 16.54 -9.11 -13.66
C SER A 195 15.75 -8.21 -12.70
N LEU A 196 15.77 -6.90 -12.93
CA LEU A 196 15.03 -5.92 -12.13
C LEU A 196 13.52 -6.06 -12.34
N CYS A 197 13.07 -6.26 -13.58
CA CYS A 197 11.67 -6.52 -13.91
C CYS A 197 11.14 -7.78 -13.23
N ILE A 198 11.91 -8.88 -13.22
CA ILE A 198 11.52 -10.13 -12.52
C ILE A 198 11.33 -9.89 -11.02
N VAL A 199 12.25 -9.17 -10.37
CA VAL A 199 12.18 -8.91 -8.93
C VAL A 199 11.01 -7.99 -8.58
N LEU A 200 10.79 -6.96 -9.39
CA LEU A 200 9.70 -5.97 -9.23
C LEU A 200 8.33 -6.46 -9.71
N GLY A 201 8.27 -7.59 -10.42
CA GLY A 201 7.05 -8.05 -11.08
C GLY A 201 6.53 -7.11 -12.17
N ILE A 202 7.42 -6.35 -12.82
CA ILE A 202 7.07 -5.43 -13.92
C ILE A 202 7.20 -6.18 -15.24
N ASN A 203 6.33 -5.88 -16.21
CA ASN A 203 6.42 -6.47 -17.54
C ASN A 203 7.67 -5.96 -18.28
N PHE A 204 8.62 -6.86 -18.54
CA PHE A 204 9.84 -6.56 -19.27
C PHE A 204 9.56 -6.02 -20.68
N GLY A 205 8.58 -6.60 -21.37
CA GLY A 205 8.26 -6.24 -22.76
C GLY A 205 7.78 -4.80 -22.88
N THR A 206 6.90 -4.35 -21.99
CA THR A 206 6.44 -2.95 -21.99
C THR A 206 7.59 -1.99 -21.69
N THR A 207 8.42 -2.32 -20.70
CA THR A 207 9.55 -1.48 -20.26
C THR A 207 10.60 -1.30 -21.36
N VAL A 208 10.88 -2.36 -22.11
CA VAL A 208 11.89 -2.33 -23.17
C VAL A 208 11.34 -1.73 -24.48
N ASN A 209 10.05 -1.93 -24.77
CA ASN A 209 9.38 -1.31 -25.93
C ASN A 209 9.32 0.21 -25.84
N GLU A 210 9.25 0.78 -24.63
CA GLU A 210 9.33 2.24 -24.41
C GLU A 210 10.67 2.83 -24.86
N ILE A 211 11.75 2.04 -24.83
CA ILE A 211 13.07 2.46 -25.29
C ILE A 211 13.18 2.23 -26.80
N HIS A 212 13.06 0.98 -27.23
CA HIS A 212 13.07 0.63 -28.65
C HIS A 212 12.47 -0.77 -28.86
N PRO A 213 11.51 -0.94 -29.79
CA PRO A 213 10.83 -2.22 -30.01
C PRO A 213 11.78 -3.35 -30.45
N SER A 214 12.91 -3.04 -31.08
CA SER A 214 13.88 -4.05 -31.52
C SER A 214 14.63 -4.74 -30.38
N LEU A 215 14.62 -4.16 -29.18
CA LEU A 215 15.25 -4.75 -27.99
C LEU A 215 14.42 -5.90 -27.40
N HIS A 216 13.11 -5.92 -27.66
CA HIS A 216 12.20 -6.98 -27.22
C HIS A 216 12.25 -8.21 -28.13
N GLN A 217 12.62 -8.04 -29.40
CA GLN A 217 12.60 -9.10 -30.38
C GLN A 217 13.86 -9.99 -30.25
N ASN A 218 13.68 -11.24 -29.82
CA ASN A 218 14.74 -12.27 -29.71
C ASN A 218 15.34 -12.71 -31.07
N GLY A 219 15.22 -11.92 -32.12
CA GLY A 219 15.61 -12.26 -33.48
C GLY A 219 16.92 -11.60 -33.90
N VAL A 220 17.98 -12.40 -34.02
CA VAL A 220 19.30 -12.11 -34.63
C VAL A 220 20.01 -10.89 -34.04
N GLU A 221 21.24 -11.09 -33.53
CA GLU A 221 22.14 -10.06 -32.97
C GLU A 221 22.33 -8.80 -33.85
N GLN A 222 21.91 -8.85 -35.11
CA GLN A 222 22.01 -7.79 -36.11
C GLN A 222 20.85 -6.78 -36.11
N SER A 223 19.76 -7.03 -35.37
CA SER A 223 18.56 -6.16 -35.33
C SER A 223 18.46 -5.27 -34.08
N ARG A 224 19.38 -5.45 -33.11
CA ARG A 224 19.38 -4.66 -31.88
C ARG A 224 19.98 -3.30 -32.15
N ASN A 225 19.23 -2.26 -31.79
CA ASN A 225 19.70 -0.90 -31.89
C ASN A 225 20.86 -0.71 -30.88
N ILE A 226 22.01 -0.22 -31.37
CA ILE A 226 23.24 0.04 -30.59
C ILE A 226 23.60 1.52 -30.57
N SER A 227 22.61 2.39 -30.87
CA SER A 227 22.74 3.83 -30.79
C SER A 227 23.05 4.29 -29.36
N ASP A 228 23.64 5.48 -29.26
CA ASP A 228 23.93 6.11 -27.97
C ASP A 228 22.65 6.42 -27.17
N SER A 229 21.59 6.86 -27.85
CA SER A 229 20.26 7.09 -27.25
C SER A 229 19.61 5.80 -26.73
N THR A 230 19.77 4.67 -27.41
CA THR A 230 19.30 3.36 -26.92
C THR A 230 20.07 2.95 -25.65
N LEU A 231 21.39 3.13 -25.63
CA LEU A 231 22.22 2.86 -24.46
C LEU A 231 21.87 3.78 -23.29
N ASP A 232 21.65 5.07 -23.55
CA ASP A 232 21.26 6.06 -22.53
C ASP A 232 19.84 5.80 -22.02
N GLY A 233 18.91 5.41 -22.89
CA GLY A 233 17.56 4.99 -22.53
C GLY A 233 17.57 3.75 -21.63
N LEU A 234 18.40 2.74 -21.96
CA LEU A 234 18.62 1.57 -21.12
C LEU A 234 19.26 1.93 -19.77
N ALA A 235 20.27 2.79 -19.74
CA ALA A 235 20.91 3.24 -18.49
C ALA A 235 19.93 4.03 -17.59
N SER A 236 19.10 4.89 -18.20
CA SER A 236 18.06 5.66 -17.51
C SER A 236 16.99 4.74 -16.91
N THR A 237 16.51 3.76 -17.68
CA THR A 237 15.52 2.78 -17.18
C THR A 237 16.09 1.89 -16.08
N ILE A 238 17.33 1.42 -16.19
CA ILE A 238 18.03 0.70 -15.11
C ILE A 238 18.06 1.56 -13.84
N SER A 239 18.42 2.83 -13.95
CA SER A 239 18.48 3.76 -12.81
C SER A 239 17.11 3.96 -12.16
N LYS A 240 16.04 4.12 -12.96
CA LYS A 240 14.66 4.21 -12.48
C LYS A 240 14.22 2.92 -11.77
N LEU A 241 14.48 1.76 -12.36
CA LEU A 241 14.13 0.46 -11.78
C LEU A 241 14.91 0.17 -10.48
N LYS A 242 16.18 0.58 -10.39
CA LYS A 242 16.96 0.50 -9.14
C LYS A 242 16.39 1.40 -8.04
N ALA A 243 16.01 2.63 -8.38
CA ALA A 243 15.36 3.54 -7.44
C ALA A 243 14.01 2.99 -6.94
N GLU A 244 13.19 2.46 -7.86
CA GLU A 244 11.92 1.82 -7.54
C GLU A 244 12.12 0.59 -6.63
N ARG A 245 13.10 -0.27 -6.94
CA ARG A 245 13.47 -1.41 -6.09
C ARG A 245 13.80 -0.96 -4.67
N LYS A 246 14.63 0.07 -4.52
CA LYS A 246 14.98 0.61 -3.21
C LYS A 246 13.76 1.16 -2.47
N SER A 247 12.93 1.94 -3.15
CA SER A 247 11.68 2.49 -2.62
C SER A 247 10.74 1.39 -2.10
N ARG A 248 10.51 0.35 -2.92
CA ARG A 248 9.65 -0.78 -2.54
C ARG A 248 10.20 -1.59 -1.37
N ILE A 249 11.51 -1.83 -1.33
CA ILE A 249 12.14 -2.51 -0.18
C ILE A 249 11.89 -1.71 1.10
N GLN A 250 12.11 -0.39 1.08
CA GLN A 250 11.89 0.46 2.24
C GLN A 250 10.43 0.44 2.69
N LYS A 251 9.50 0.64 1.75
CA LYS A 251 8.05 0.59 2.03
C LYS A 251 7.62 -0.76 2.62
N MET A 252 8.16 -1.87 2.09
CA MET A 252 7.87 -3.20 2.62
C MET A 252 8.45 -3.42 4.02
N ARG A 253 9.61 -2.85 4.34
CA ARG A 253 10.18 -2.92 5.70
C ARG A 253 9.30 -2.16 6.70
N GLU A 254 8.89 -0.94 6.37
CA GLU A 254 8.04 -0.10 7.24
C GLU A 254 6.65 -0.70 7.46
N THR A 255 6.04 -1.23 6.41
CA THR A 255 4.75 -1.93 6.49
C THR A 255 4.87 -3.24 7.28
N MET A 256 5.95 -4.01 7.09
CA MET A 256 6.22 -5.22 7.89
C MET A 256 6.45 -4.91 9.37
N GLU A 257 7.14 -3.81 9.69
CA GLU A 257 7.33 -3.36 11.07
C GLU A 257 5.98 -3.01 11.70
N SER A 258 5.17 -2.22 11.01
CA SER A 258 3.80 -1.87 11.44
C SER A 258 2.95 -3.11 11.67
N LEU A 259 3.03 -4.08 10.76
CA LEU A 259 2.32 -5.36 10.84
C LEU A 259 2.79 -6.19 12.04
N CYS A 260 4.10 -6.24 12.31
CA CYS A 260 4.64 -6.90 13.49
C CYS A 260 4.18 -6.25 14.80
N GLN A 261 4.08 -4.92 14.85
CA GLN A 261 3.56 -4.20 16.01
C GLN A 261 2.08 -4.49 16.22
N LEU A 262 1.27 -4.47 15.15
CA LEU A 262 -0.16 -4.80 15.22
C LEU A 262 -0.41 -6.26 15.62
N TRP A 263 0.34 -7.21 15.08
CA TRP A 263 0.23 -8.62 15.49
C TRP A 263 0.56 -8.85 16.96
N LYS A 264 1.57 -8.14 17.50
CA LYS A 264 1.89 -8.19 18.94
C LYS A 264 0.78 -7.56 19.79
N LEU A 265 0.13 -6.51 19.31
CA LEU A 265 -0.94 -5.82 20.03
C LEU A 265 -2.26 -6.62 19.99
N MET A 266 -2.55 -7.28 18.87
CA MET A 266 -3.81 -7.98 18.64
C MET A 266 -3.79 -9.46 19.06
N ASP A 267 -2.63 -9.96 19.51
CA ASP A 267 -2.35 -11.38 19.76
C ASP A 267 -2.78 -12.25 18.56
N SER A 268 -2.41 -11.82 17.35
CA SER A 268 -2.83 -12.49 16.11
C SER A 268 -2.26 -13.92 16.01
N PRO A 269 -3.06 -14.87 15.50
CA PRO A 269 -2.68 -16.28 15.40
C PRO A 269 -1.57 -16.50 14.36
N GLU A 270 -0.83 -17.59 14.51
CA GLU A 270 0.36 -17.87 13.70
C GLU A 270 0.02 -18.22 12.25
N GLU A 271 -1.20 -18.68 11.99
CA GLU A 271 -1.72 -18.90 10.64
C GLU A 271 -1.80 -17.60 9.84
N GLU A 272 -2.21 -16.49 10.45
CA GLU A 272 -2.25 -15.16 9.81
C GLU A 272 -0.82 -14.65 9.54
N LYS A 273 0.10 -14.87 10.49
CA LYS A 273 1.52 -14.50 10.33
C LYS A 273 2.24 -15.34 9.25
N ARG A 274 1.89 -16.62 9.11
CA ARG A 274 2.51 -17.54 8.14
C ARG A 274 2.35 -17.06 6.70
N GLN A 275 1.27 -16.38 6.36
CA GLN A 275 1.03 -15.85 5.01
C GLN A 275 2.11 -14.86 4.56
N PHE A 276 2.74 -14.17 5.51
CA PHE A 276 3.80 -13.19 5.26
C PHE A 276 5.20 -13.70 5.62
N SER A 277 5.34 -14.95 6.09
CA SER A 277 6.63 -15.54 6.50
C SER A 277 7.69 -15.51 5.39
N LYS A 278 7.28 -15.81 4.14
CA LYS A 278 8.16 -15.74 2.97
C LYS A 278 8.67 -14.31 2.76
N VAL A 279 7.78 -13.32 2.83
CA VAL A 279 8.14 -11.90 2.69
C VAL A 279 9.06 -11.46 3.81
N MET A 280 8.74 -11.85 5.05
CA MET A 280 9.56 -11.57 6.23
C MET A 280 10.98 -12.12 6.09
N SER A 281 11.15 -13.35 5.59
CA SER A 281 12.47 -13.94 5.37
C SER A 281 13.30 -13.18 4.32
N VAL A 282 12.65 -12.65 3.28
CA VAL A 282 13.32 -11.91 2.21
C VAL A 282 13.70 -10.50 2.67
N LEU A 283 12.87 -9.86 3.49
CA LEU A 283 13.16 -8.53 4.03
C LEU A 283 14.32 -8.53 5.05
N ILE A 284 14.72 -9.67 5.61
CA ILE A 284 15.91 -9.74 6.48
C ILE A 284 17.21 -9.60 5.68
N LEU A 285 17.20 -9.97 4.39
CA LEU A 285 18.38 -9.90 3.53
C LEU A 285 18.77 -8.44 3.21
N PRO A 286 20.06 -8.17 2.92
CA PRO A 286 20.50 -6.89 2.38
C PRO A 286 19.87 -6.63 1.00
N GLU A 287 19.81 -5.36 0.57
CA GLU A 287 19.11 -4.94 -0.65
C GLU A 287 19.54 -5.76 -1.88
N GLU A 288 20.84 -6.05 -2.00
CA GLU A 288 21.47 -6.77 -3.10
C GLU A 288 21.08 -8.26 -3.15
N GLY A 289 20.76 -8.86 -2.01
CA GLY A 289 20.41 -10.28 -1.87
C GLY A 289 18.99 -10.63 -2.32
N ILE A 290 18.14 -9.63 -2.58
CA ILE A 290 16.74 -9.82 -2.97
C ILE A 290 16.67 -10.11 -4.48
N THR A 291 16.81 -11.38 -4.85
CA THR A 291 16.75 -11.87 -6.25
C THR A 291 15.51 -12.70 -6.55
N SER A 292 14.69 -12.97 -5.54
CA SER A 292 13.49 -13.78 -5.67
C SER A 292 12.42 -13.09 -6.52
N SER A 293 11.97 -13.80 -7.55
CA SER A 293 10.93 -13.34 -8.49
C SER A 293 9.65 -12.89 -7.80
N GLY A 294 9.18 -11.71 -8.19
CA GLY A 294 7.90 -11.15 -7.78
C GLY A 294 7.76 -10.84 -6.29
N VAL A 295 8.84 -10.85 -5.50
CA VAL A 295 8.74 -10.57 -4.05
C VAL A 295 8.53 -9.08 -3.76
N LEU A 296 9.00 -8.20 -4.65
CA LEU A 296 8.74 -6.75 -4.60
C LEU A 296 7.61 -6.35 -5.56
N SER A 297 6.70 -7.27 -5.90
CA SER A 297 5.56 -6.95 -6.75
C SER A 297 4.60 -6.00 -6.05
N GLN A 298 3.93 -5.16 -6.84
CA GLN A 298 2.93 -4.24 -6.31
C GLN A 298 1.81 -4.99 -5.57
N GLU A 299 1.39 -6.15 -6.10
CA GLU A 299 0.36 -6.98 -5.48
C GLU A 299 0.69 -7.43 -4.06
N ILE A 300 1.96 -7.74 -3.76
CA ILE A 300 2.36 -8.15 -2.40
C ILE A 300 2.36 -6.94 -1.47
N ILE A 301 2.84 -5.79 -1.94
CA ILE A 301 2.80 -4.54 -1.18
C ILE A 301 1.34 -4.19 -0.84
N ASP A 302 0.46 -4.20 -1.83
CA ASP A 302 -0.97 -3.91 -1.63
C ASP A 302 -1.62 -4.90 -0.64
N LYS A 303 -1.26 -6.18 -0.70
CA LYS A 303 -1.73 -7.18 0.27
C LYS A 303 -1.25 -6.89 1.70
N MET A 304 0.00 -6.47 1.87
CA MET A 304 0.53 -6.09 3.19
C MET A 304 -0.16 -4.84 3.73
N GLU A 305 -0.35 -3.82 2.90
CA GLU A 305 -1.04 -2.58 3.27
C GLU A 305 -2.51 -2.83 3.64
N ALA A 306 -3.21 -3.63 2.84
CA ALA A 306 -4.59 -4.03 3.13
C ALA A 306 -4.69 -4.79 4.46
N GLU A 307 -3.70 -5.62 4.80
CA GLU A 307 -3.68 -6.33 6.08
C GLU A 307 -3.42 -5.38 7.26
N VAL A 308 -2.51 -4.42 7.11
CA VAL A 308 -2.29 -3.35 8.11
C VAL A 308 -3.58 -2.54 8.32
N GLU A 309 -4.28 -2.18 7.24
CA GLU A 309 -5.56 -1.47 7.32
C GLU A 309 -6.62 -2.31 8.01
N ARG A 310 -6.75 -3.59 7.64
CA ARG A 310 -7.69 -4.54 8.26
C ARG A 310 -7.44 -4.68 9.76
N LEU A 311 -6.18 -4.87 10.18
CA LEU A 311 -5.80 -5.00 11.59
C LEU A 311 -6.00 -3.69 12.35
N THR A 312 -5.76 -2.54 11.72
CA THR A 312 -6.02 -1.23 12.32
C THR A 312 -7.52 -1.02 12.57
N LYS A 313 -8.38 -1.37 11.59
CA LYS A 313 -9.84 -1.35 11.75
C LYS A 313 -10.31 -2.31 12.85
N LEU A 314 -9.71 -3.50 12.93
CA LEU A 314 -10.01 -4.47 13.98
C LEU A 314 -9.57 -3.97 15.36
N LYS A 315 -8.42 -3.29 15.45
CA LYS A 315 -7.95 -2.64 16.69
C LYS A 315 -8.96 -1.58 17.14
N THR A 316 -9.42 -0.72 16.24
CA THR A 316 -10.41 0.32 16.59
C THR A 316 -11.75 -0.28 17.00
N SER A 317 -12.21 -1.35 16.33
CA SER A 317 -13.47 -2.01 16.70
C SER A 317 -13.37 -2.68 18.07
N ARG A 318 -12.28 -3.41 18.35
CA ARG A 318 -12.06 -3.99 19.69
C ARG A 318 -11.96 -2.93 20.78
N LEU A 319 -11.30 -1.80 20.49
CA LEU A 319 -11.20 -0.71 21.45
C LEU A 319 -12.57 -0.08 21.73
N LYS A 320 -13.41 0.10 20.70
CA LYS A 320 -14.82 0.51 20.85
C LYS A 320 -15.58 -0.47 21.73
N ASP A 321 -15.45 -1.78 21.50
CA ASP A 321 -16.12 -2.80 22.33
C ASP A 321 -15.68 -2.74 23.81
N ILE A 322 -14.37 -2.54 24.07
CA ILE A 322 -13.83 -2.39 25.42
C ILE A 322 -14.40 -1.14 26.10
N VAL A 323 -14.44 0.00 25.38
CA VAL A 323 -15.04 1.25 25.85
C VAL A 323 -16.49 1.02 26.25
N MET A 324 -17.30 0.38 25.39
CA MET A 324 -18.70 0.09 25.67
C MET A 324 -18.90 -0.87 26.84
N LYS A 325 -18.02 -1.85 27.01
CA LYS A 325 -18.05 -2.75 28.17
C LYS A 325 -17.73 -2.02 29.48
N ARG A 326 -16.69 -1.18 29.51
CA ARG A 326 -16.32 -0.39 30.70
C ARG A 326 -17.38 0.64 31.04
N ARG A 327 -17.96 1.27 30.02
CA ARG A 327 -19.11 2.16 30.17
C ARG A 327 -20.30 1.46 30.83
N ARG A 328 -20.66 0.24 30.39
CA ARG A 328 -21.72 -0.54 31.03
C ARG A 328 -21.41 -0.86 32.51
N GLU A 329 -20.14 -1.16 32.82
CA GLU A 329 -19.70 -1.32 34.21
C GLU A 329 -19.91 -0.04 35.03
N LEU A 330 -19.57 1.14 34.46
CA LEU A 330 -19.82 2.43 35.10
C LEU A 330 -21.32 2.63 35.39
N GLU A 331 -22.18 2.42 34.39
CA GLU A 331 -23.64 2.56 34.52
C GLU A 331 -24.20 1.61 35.59
N GLU A 332 -23.76 0.35 35.63
CA GLU A 332 -24.17 -0.62 36.64
C GLU A 332 -23.76 -0.18 38.06
N ILE A 333 -22.55 0.34 38.23
CA ILE A 333 -22.07 0.86 39.52
C ILE A 333 -22.88 2.08 39.95
N CYS A 334 -23.12 3.01 39.02
CA CYS A 334 -23.91 4.22 39.28
C CYS A 334 -25.35 3.87 39.63
N GLN A 335 -25.98 2.96 38.88
CA GLN A 335 -27.35 2.48 39.14
C GLN A 335 -27.45 1.81 40.52
N ASN A 336 -26.52 0.91 40.86
CA ASN A 336 -26.49 0.25 42.17
C ASN A 336 -26.25 1.22 43.34
N ALA A 337 -25.54 2.32 43.10
CA ALA A 337 -25.24 3.35 44.09
C ALA A 337 -26.24 4.53 44.09
N HIS A 338 -27.25 4.49 43.22
CA HIS A 338 -28.22 5.56 42.98
C HIS A 338 -27.53 6.93 42.73
N ILE A 339 -26.47 6.91 41.91
CA ILE A 339 -25.71 8.07 41.45
C ILE A 339 -26.13 8.38 40.01
N GLU A 340 -26.30 9.65 39.66
CA GLU A 340 -26.46 10.05 38.26
C GLU A 340 -25.13 9.92 37.51
N PRO A 341 -25.06 9.14 36.41
CA PRO A 341 -23.87 9.07 35.57
C PRO A 341 -23.54 10.45 35.00
N ASP A 342 -22.26 10.74 34.80
CA ASP A 342 -21.84 11.98 34.16
C ASP A 342 -22.35 12.01 32.70
N VAL A 343 -22.95 13.14 32.32
CA VAL A 343 -23.49 13.41 30.98
C VAL A 343 -22.40 13.26 29.91
N SER A 344 -21.14 13.55 30.24
CA SER A 344 -19.99 13.38 29.34
C SER A 344 -19.76 11.93 28.90
N THR A 345 -20.34 10.97 29.62
CA THR A 345 -20.30 9.55 29.29
C THR A 345 -21.63 9.03 28.74
N ALA A 346 -22.54 9.86 28.20
CA ALA A 346 -23.81 9.40 27.63
C ALA A 346 -23.64 8.53 26.34
N PRO A 347 -24.54 7.57 26.04
CA PRO A 347 -24.32 6.54 25.00
C PRO A 347 -24.35 7.13 23.62
N GLU A 348 -25.35 7.96 23.36
CA GLU A 348 -25.49 8.60 22.07
C GLU A 348 -24.34 9.59 21.81
N GLN A 349 -23.76 10.19 22.85
CA GLN A 349 -22.65 11.12 22.71
C GLN A 349 -21.32 10.41 22.48
N THR A 350 -20.98 9.39 23.27
CA THR A 350 -19.68 8.71 23.12
C THR A 350 -19.57 7.92 21.82
N ASP A 351 -20.65 7.26 21.39
CA ASP A 351 -20.64 6.50 20.14
C ASP A 351 -20.50 7.43 18.93
N ALA A 352 -21.21 8.56 18.92
CA ALA A 352 -21.09 9.57 17.88
C ALA A 352 -19.70 10.22 17.83
N LEU A 353 -19.05 10.42 18.98
CA LEU A 353 -17.70 10.99 19.08
C LEU A 353 -16.62 10.03 18.58
N ILE A 354 -16.79 8.72 18.79
CA ILE A 354 -15.90 7.68 18.25
C ILE A 354 -16.08 7.57 16.73
N ASP A 355 -17.32 7.52 16.24
CA ASP A 355 -17.61 7.32 14.82
C ASP A 355 -17.29 8.58 13.96
N SER A 356 -17.32 9.77 14.57
CA SER A 356 -16.86 11.01 13.93
C SER A 356 -15.33 11.19 13.93
N GLY A 357 -14.59 10.30 14.61
CA GLY A 357 -13.13 10.38 14.72
C GLY A 357 -12.62 11.60 15.49
N LEU A 358 -13.49 12.27 16.25
CA LEU A 358 -13.16 13.50 16.96
C LEU A 358 -12.36 13.24 18.24
N ILE A 359 -12.46 12.02 18.80
CA ILE A 359 -11.81 11.61 20.05
C ILE A 359 -11.10 10.27 19.86
N ASP A 360 -9.85 10.16 20.32
CA ASP A 360 -9.14 8.88 20.36
C ASP A 360 -9.83 7.93 21.37
N PRO A 361 -10.25 6.73 20.96
CA PRO A 361 -10.92 5.79 21.86
C PRO A 361 -10.08 5.39 23.09
N SER A 362 -8.74 5.52 23.04
CA SER A 362 -7.86 5.22 24.18
C SER A 362 -7.98 6.29 25.28
N GLU A 363 -8.06 7.57 24.90
CA GLU A 363 -8.26 8.68 25.84
C GLU A 363 -9.64 8.60 26.49
N LEU A 364 -10.67 8.29 25.69
CA LEU A 364 -12.03 8.08 26.20
C LEU A 364 -12.09 6.89 27.18
N LEU A 365 -11.40 5.79 26.87
CA LEU A 365 -11.29 4.65 27.78
C LEU A 365 -10.67 5.06 29.11
N ALA A 366 -9.56 5.81 29.11
CA ALA A 366 -8.91 6.29 30.32
C ALA A 366 -9.81 7.22 31.16
N ASN A 367 -10.61 8.07 30.50
CA ASN A 367 -11.60 8.90 31.18
C ASN A 367 -12.69 8.04 31.85
N ILE A 368 -13.26 7.07 31.13
CA ILE A 368 -14.27 6.14 31.68
C ILE A 368 -13.69 5.35 32.86
N GLU A 369 -12.45 4.86 32.77
CA GLU A 369 -11.79 4.18 33.88
C GLU A 369 -11.64 5.08 35.13
N SER A 370 -11.27 6.34 34.94
CA SER A 370 -11.23 7.34 36.02
C SER A 370 -12.61 7.57 36.65
N GLN A 371 -13.66 7.64 35.83
CA GLN A 371 -15.03 7.77 36.33
C GLN A 371 -15.50 6.53 37.09
N ILE A 372 -15.15 5.32 36.62
CA ILE A 372 -15.45 4.07 37.33
C ILE A 372 -14.79 4.09 38.72
N LEU A 373 -13.54 4.54 38.83
CA LEU A 373 -12.85 4.65 40.11
C LEU A 373 -13.58 5.61 41.06
N LYS A 374 -13.96 6.80 40.58
CA LYS A 374 -14.74 7.78 41.35
C LYS A 374 -16.10 7.23 41.77
N ALA A 375 -16.82 6.56 40.87
CA ALA A 375 -18.13 5.95 41.14
C ALA A 375 -18.02 4.82 42.18
N LYS A 376 -16.96 3.99 42.09
CA LYS A 376 -16.68 2.94 43.10
C LYS A 376 -16.38 3.54 44.47
N GLU A 377 -15.56 4.57 44.54
CA GLU A 377 -15.25 5.27 45.80
C GLU A 377 -16.52 5.89 46.41
N GLU A 378 -17.34 6.54 45.59
CA GLU A 378 -18.60 7.10 46.05
C GLU A 378 -19.59 6.03 46.50
N SER A 379 -19.75 4.94 45.74
CA SER A 379 -20.56 3.79 46.12
C SER A 379 -20.16 3.22 47.49
N LEU A 380 -18.85 3.03 47.73
CA LEU A 380 -18.34 2.59 49.03
C LEU A 380 -18.68 3.56 50.16
N SER A 381 -18.59 4.86 49.91
CA SER A 381 -18.93 5.89 50.90
C SER A 381 -20.44 5.93 51.22
N ARG A 382 -21.29 5.63 50.24
CA ARG A 382 -22.75 5.63 50.37
C ARG A 382 -23.26 4.34 51.01
N LYS A 383 -22.45 3.28 51.05
CA LYS A 383 -22.83 1.92 51.49
C LYS A 383 -23.60 1.88 52.81
N ASP A 384 -23.12 2.56 53.85
CA ASP A 384 -23.81 2.55 55.16
C ASP A 384 -25.18 3.24 55.11
N ILE A 385 -25.33 4.28 54.29
CA ILE A 385 -26.63 4.94 54.07
C ILE A 385 -27.53 4.03 53.24
N MET A 386 -27.03 3.46 52.15
CA MET A 386 -27.75 2.52 51.29
C MET A 386 -28.26 1.28 52.04
N ASP A 387 -27.44 0.69 52.90
CA ASP A 387 -27.83 -0.44 53.74
C ASP A 387 -28.97 -0.07 54.71
N ARG A 388 -29.01 1.18 55.19
CA ARG A 388 -30.09 1.69 56.05
C ARG A 388 -31.35 2.01 55.25
N ILE A 389 -31.23 2.58 54.06
CA ILE A 389 -32.34 2.77 53.12
C ILE A 389 -32.99 1.42 52.82
N ASN A 390 -32.21 0.40 52.44
CA ASN A 390 -32.71 -0.94 52.15
C ASN A 390 -33.45 -1.56 53.35
N LYS A 391 -32.93 -1.38 54.57
CA LYS A 391 -33.62 -1.83 55.80
C LYS A 391 -34.93 -1.07 56.04
N TRP A 392 -34.94 0.23 55.78
CA TRP A 392 -36.13 1.08 55.92
C TRP A 392 -37.20 0.71 54.89
N ILE A 393 -36.84 0.57 53.61
CA ILE A 393 -37.75 0.13 52.54
C ILE A 393 -38.35 -1.24 52.90
N ALA A 394 -37.52 -2.21 53.31
CA ALA A 394 -38.03 -3.53 53.73
C ALA A 394 -38.99 -3.46 54.93
N ALA A 395 -38.82 -2.49 55.83
CA ALA A 395 -39.75 -2.25 56.93
C ALA A 395 -41.06 -1.60 56.45
N CYS A 396 -41.00 -0.68 55.49
CA CYS A 396 -42.17 -0.10 54.82
C CYS A 396 -42.97 -1.15 54.03
N ASP A 397 -42.29 -2.06 53.33
CA ASP A 397 -42.94 -3.17 52.61
C ASP A 397 -43.69 -4.10 53.60
N GLU A 398 -43.08 -4.39 54.75
CA GLU A 398 -43.71 -5.19 55.80
C GLU A 398 -44.88 -4.44 56.49
N GLU A 399 -44.82 -3.10 56.58
CA GLU A 399 -45.94 -2.25 57.01
C GLU A 399 -47.12 -2.34 56.04
N ALA A 400 -46.86 -2.19 54.73
CA ALA A 400 -47.88 -2.30 53.69
C ALA A 400 -48.52 -3.69 53.68
N TRP A 401 -47.72 -4.76 53.80
CA TRP A 401 -48.22 -6.12 53.93
C TRP A 401 -49.09 -6.30 55.19
N LEU A 402 -48.70 -5.71 56.32
CA LEU A 402 -49.49 -5.75 57.55
C LEU A 402 -50.82 -4.99 57.41
N GLU A 403 -50.82 -3.86 56.70
CA GLU A 403 -52.03 -3.08 56.41
C GLU A 403 -53.01 -3.91 55.55
N GLU A 404 -52.53 -4.55 54.48
CA GLU A 404 -53.31 -5.46 53.64
C GLU A 404 -53.85 -6.65 54.47
N TYR A 405 -52.99 -7.26 55.28
CA TYR A 405 -53.38 -8.35 56.18
C TYR A 405 -54.41 -7.92 57.24
N ASN A 406 -54.39 -6.67 57.70
CA ASN A 406 -55.38 -6.14 58.63
C ASN A 406 -56.74 -5.88 57.97
N GLN A 407 -56.78 -5.64 56.66
CA GLN A 407 -58.00 -5.41 55.88
C GLN A 407 -58.69 -6.71 55.44
N ASP A 408 -57.96 -7.84 55.42
CA ASP A 408 -58.52 -9.15 55.02
C ASP A 408 -59.59 -9.67 56.00
N PRO A 409 -60.87 -9.81 55.57
CA PRO A 409 -61.94 -10.36 56.40
C PRO A 409 -61.72 -11.83 56.80
N LYS A 410 -60.93 -12.59 56.02
CA LYS A 410 -60.62 -14.01 56.24
C LYS A 410 -59.40 -14.24 57.13
N ARG A 411 -58.82 -13.18 57.70
CA ARG A 411 -57.63 -13.20 58.55
C ARG A 411 -57.64 -14.24 59.68
N TYR A 412 -58.79 -14.43 60.31
CA TYR A 412 -58.96 -15.36 61.44
C TYR A 412 -59.58 -16.71 61.03
N SER A 413 -59.66 -17.00 59.74
CA SER A 413 -60.08 -18.32 59.29
C SER A 413 -59.12 -19.39 59.83
N ALA A 414 -59.67 -20.47 60.39
CA ALA A 414 -58.92 -21.56 61.03
C ALA A 414 -58.19 -22.46 60.01
N GLY A 415 -57.49 -21.86 59.05
CA GLY A 415 -56.72 -22.54 58.02
C GLY A 415 -55.31 -22.92 58.48
N ARG A 416 -54.74 -23.94 57.83
CA ARG A 416 -53.36 -24.40 58.03
C ARG A 416 -52.39 -23.27 57.63
N GLY A 417 -51.84 -22.55 58.61
CA GLY A 417 -50.92 -21.42 58.38
C GLY A 417 -51.31 -20.10 59.06
N ALA A 418 -52.53 -19.99 59.61
CA ALA A 418 -53.00 -18.77 60.28
C ALA A 418 -52.08 -18.33 61.45
N HIS A 419 -51.57 -19.28 62.24
CA HIS A 419 -50.62 -19.00 63.32
C HIS A 419 -49.27 -18.44 62.82
N ILE A 420 -48.81 -18.85 61.62
CA ILE A 420 -47.57 -18.35 61.02
C ILE A 420 -47.76 -16.90 60.57
N ASN A 421 -48.88 -16.60 59.90
CA ASN A 421 -49.21 -15.24 59.48
C ASN A 421 -49.46 -14.33 60.67
N LEU A 422 -50.09 -14.83 61.75
CA LEU A 422 -50.26 -14.08 62.99
C LEU A 422 -48.90 -13.76 63.64
N LYS A 423 -47.97 -14.72 63.66
CA LYS A 423 -46.60 -14.51 64.16
C LYS A 423 -45.82 -13.52 63.29
N ARG A 424 -46.00 -13.55 61.97
CA ARG A 424 -45.43 -12.56 61.05
C ARG A 424 -46.03 -11.18 61.30
N ALA A 425 -47.34 -11.07 61.44
CA ALA A 425 -48.03 -9.82 61.74
C ALA A 425 -47.60 -9.19 63.06
N GLU A 426 -47.34 -10.00 64.09
CA GLU A 426 -46.82 -9.47 65.36
C GLU A 426 -45.37 -8.98 65.23
N LYS A 427 -44.52 -9.71 64.49
CA LYS A 427 -43.18 -9.23 64.15
C LYS A 427 -43.22 -7.95 63.32
N ALA A 428 -44.14 -7.87 62.35
CA ALA A 428 -44.37 -6.70 61.51
C ALA A 428 -44.77 -5.51 62.38
N ARG A 429 -45.72 -5.65 63.33
CA ARG A 429 -46.10 -4.57 64.26
C ARG A 429 -44.90 -4.01 65.03
N ILE A 430 -44.07 -4.90 65.58
CA ILE A 430 -42.85 -4.48 66.28
C ILE A 430 -41.91 -3.72 65.33
N LEU A 431 -41.78 -4.18 64.08
CA LEU A 431 -40.97 -3.49 63.08
C LEU A 431 -41.56 -2.11 62.71
N VAL A 432 -42.88 -2.02 62.51
CA VAL A 432 -43.61 -0.78 62.23
C VAL A 432 -43.38 0.26 63.33
N THR A 433 -43.46 -0.16 64.61
CA THR A 433 -43.18 0.76 65.73
C THR A 433 -41.75 1.31 65.74
N LYS A 434 -40.81 0.63 65.08
CA LYS A 434 -39.41 1.06 64.97
C LYS A 434 -39.14 1.93 63.73
N ILE A 435 -40.04 1.98 62.75
CA ILE A 435 -39.84 2.76 61.52
C ILE A 435 -39.50 4.23 61.79
N PRO A 436 -40.19 4.97 62.69
CA PRO A 436 -39.82 6.35 62.99
C PRO A 436 -38.36 6.50 63.45
N SER A 437 -37.90 5.61 64.33
CA SER A 437 -36.51 5.63 64.81
C SER A 437 -35.49 5.30 63.70
N MET A 438 -35.87 4.45 62.73
CA MET A 438 -35.04 4.13 61.57
C MET A 438 -34.92 5.34 60.63
N VAL A 439 -36.02 6.07 60.41
CA VAL A 439 -36.05 7.31 59.61
C VAL A 439 -35.19 8.39 60.27
N ASP A 440 -35.35 8.65 61.57
CA ASP A 440 -34.54 9.64 62.28
C ASP A 440 -33.05 9.28 62.26
N ASN A 441 -32.72 7.99 62.41
CA ASN A 441 -31.34 7.53 62.29
C ASN A 441 -30.78 7.71 60.88
N LEU A 442 -31.58 7.46 59.84
CA LEU A 442 -31.20 7.65 58.45
C LEU A 442 -30.99 9.13 58.11
N ILE A 443 -31.87 10.03 58.58
CA ILE A 443 -31.72 11.49 58.44
C ILE A 443 -30.40 11.95 59.07
N ASN A 444 -30.16 11.58 60.33
CA ASN A 444 -28.93 11.97 61.04
C ASN A 444 -27.67 11.46 60.34
N ARG A 445 -27.70 10.22 59.86
CA ARG A 445 -26.55 9.62 59.17
C ARG A 445 -26.30 10.27 57.81
N THR A 446 -27.36 10.62 57.09
CA THR A 446 -27.30 11.34 55.82
C THR A 446 -26.73 12.74 56.02
N PHE A 447 -27.19 13.49 57.02
CA PHE A 447 -26.60 14.78 57.39
C PHE A 447 -25.11 14.69 57.73
N ALA A 448 -24.71 13.68 58.51
CA ALA A 448 -23.30 13.48 58.84
C ALA A 448 -22.45 13.22 57.58
N TRP A 449 -22.99 12.51 56.59
CA TRP A 449 -22.32 12.28 55.32
C TRP A 449 -22.27 13.54 54.44
N GLU A 450 -23.37 14.29 54.35
CA GLU A 450 -23.43 15.56 53.61
C GLU A 450 -22.41 16.56 54.16
N ASN A 451 -22.32 16.68 55.48
CA ASN A 451 -21.36 17.56 56.16
C ASN A 451 -19.91 17.13 55.93
N ALA A 452 -19.63 15.81 55.97
CA ALA A 452 -18.28 15.30 55.77
C ALA A 452 -17.76 15.48 54.33
N ARG A 453 -18.66 15.44 53.34
CA ARG A 453 -18.32 15.56 51.91
C ARG A 453 -18.63 16.92 51.29
N ASN A 454 -19.23 17.82 52.05
CA ASN A 454 -19.69 19.14 51.62
C ASN A 454 -20.54 19.11 50.34
N LYS A 455 -21.40 18.09 50.21
CA LYS A 455 -22.29 17.91 49.06
C LYS A 455 -23.61 17.24 49.47
N PRO A 456 -24.74 17.58 48.82
CA PRO A 456 -26.02 16.97 49.15
C PRO A 456 -26.04 15.48 48.77
N PHE A 457 -26.71 14.66 49.57
CA PHE A 457 -26.92 13.25 49.25
C PHE A 457 -28.14 13.15 48.33
N LEU A 458 -27.86 12.88 47.06
CA LEU A 458 -28.88 12.65 46.04
C LEU A 458 -29.12 11.14 45.88
N TYR A 459 -30.39 10.76 45.96
CA TYR A 459 -30.92 9.43 45.68
C TYR A 459 -31.85 9.55 44.47
N ASP A 460 -31.47 8.94 43.34
CA ASP A 460 -32.21 9.05 42.07
C ASP A 460 -32.56 10.50 41.68
N GLY A 461 -31.62 11.43 41.88
CA GLY A 461 -31.78 12.87 41.60
C GLY A 461 -32.48 13.69 42.68
N GLY A 462 -33.15 13.05 43.65
CA GLY A 462 -33.80 13.72 44.78
C GLY A 462 -32.92 13.77 46.03
N ARG A 463 -32.93 14.88 46.79
CA ARG A 463 -32.23 14.93 48.08
C ARG A 463 -32.92 13.99 49.07
N LEU A 464 -32.18 12.99 49.56
CA LEU A 464 -32.75 11.92 50.42
C LEU A 464 -33.43 12.47 51.67
N ILE A 465 -32.86 13.51 52.28
CA ILE A 465 -33.41 14.13 53.50
C ILE A 465 -34.81 14.68 53.25
N SER A 466 -35.03 15.38 52.13
CA SER A 466 -36.33 15.93 51.77
C SER A 466 -37.38 14.83 51.58
N VAL A 467 -37.00 13.72 50.95
CA VAL A 467 -37.88 12.55 50.77
C VAL A 467 -38.25 11.92 52.13
N LEU A 468 -37.30 11.83 53.06
CA LEU A 468 -37.54 11.28 54.40
C LEU A 468 -38.39 12.21 55.28
N GLU A 469 -38.21 13.52 55.16
CA GLU A 469 -39.04 14.52 55.84
C GLU A 469 -40.48 14.51 55.33
N GLU A 470 -40.67 14.42 54.00
CA GLU A 470 -41.99 14.28 53.39
C GLU A 470 -42.67 12.96 53.83
N TYR A 471 -41.93 11.85 53.83
CA TYR A 471 -42.43 10.58 54.36
C TYR A 471 -42.87 10.69 55.82
N ARG A 472 -42.07 11.36 56.66
CA ARG A 472 -42.39 11.59 58.08
C ARG A 472 -43.69 12.38 58.24
N LEU A 473 -43.88 13.43 57.45
CA LEU A 473 -45.12 14.23 57.46
C LEU A 473 -46.33 13.41 57.00
N SER A 474 -46.21 12.70 55.88
CA SER A 474 -47.28 11.85 55.34
C SER A 474 -47.68 10.74 56.33
N ARG A 475 -46.72 10.15 57.04
CA ARG A 475 -46.99 9.16 58.08
C ARG A 475 -47.78 9.75 59.24
N GLN A 476 -47.41 10.94 59.72
CA GLN A 476 -48.14 11.63 60.78
C GLN A 476 -49.58 11.94 60.36
N GLN A 477 -49.77 12.45 59.14
CA GLN A 477 -51.11 12.71 58.58
C GLN A 477 -51.96 11.43 58.52
N LYS A 478 -51.40 10.31 58.02
CA LYS A 478 -52.10 9.01 58.00
C LYS A 478 -52.45 8.50 59.39
N GLU A 479 -51.56 8.66 60.37
CA GLU A 479 -51.83 8.27 61.76
C GLU A 479 -52.91 9.15 62.41
N GLU A 480 -52.90 10.46 62.12
CA GLU A 480 -53.93 11.41 62.55
C GLU A 480 -55.28 11.15 61.88
N GLU A 481 -55.33 10.85 60.58
CA GLU A 481 -56.56 10.45 59.89
C GLU A 481 -57.11 9.14 60.47
N LYS A 482 -56.26 8.14 60.70
CA LYS A 482 -56.65 6.91 61.41
C LYS A 482 -57.15 7.20 62.83
N ARG A 483 -56.61 8.21 63.51
CA ARG A 483 -57.10 8.66 64.83
C ARG A 483 -58.46 9.35 64.70
N ARG A 484 -58.63 10.29 63.76
CA ARG A 484 -59.90 10.98 63.47
C ARG A 484 -60.99 9.99 63.07
N TYR A 485 -60.69 9.03 62.20
CA TYR A 485 -61.63 7.97 61.81
C TYR A 485 -62.02 7.09 63.01
N ARG A 486 -61.08 6.73 63.89
CA ARG A 486 -61.39 6.02 65.14
C ARG A 486 -62.26 6.86 66.05
N ASP A 487 -62.03 8.17 66.15
CA ASP A 487 -62.81 9.06 67.00
C ASP A 487 -64.20 9.36 66.41
N GLN A 488 -64.35 9.45 65.08
CA GLN A 488 -65.64 9.48 64.39
C GLN A 488 -66.41 8.17 64.60
N LYS A 489 -65.76 7.01 64.44
CA LYS A 489 -66.40 5.71 64.71
C LYS A 489 -66.82 5.58 66.19
N LYS A 490 -66.04 6.13 67.13
CA LYS A 490 -66.46 6.22 68.54
C LYS A 490 -67.67 7.14 68.70
N LEU A 491 -67.68 8.30 68.03
CA LEU A 491 -68.79 9.25 68.09
C LEU A 491 -70.07 8.65 67.47
N GLU A 492 -69.97 8.01 66.31
CA GLU A 492 -71.07 7.25 65.70
C GLU A 492 -71.55 6.13 66.62
N SER A 493 -70.63 5.38 67.25
CA SER A 493 -71.00 4.37 68.24
C SER A 493 -71.68 4.95 69.47
N ILE A 494 -71.28 6.14 69.93
CA ILE A 494 -71.93 6.85 71.05
C ILE A 494 -73.31 7.35 70.61
N LEU A 495 -73.45 7.91 69.40
CA LEU A 495 -74.73 8.33 68.84
C LEU A 495 -75.66 7.14 68.56
N LEU A 496 -75.14 5.97 68.17
CA LEU A 496 -75.90 4.73 68.05
C LEU A 496 -76.37 4.27 69.43
N ALA A 497 -75.49 4.27 70.43
CA ALA A 497 -75.82 3.92 71.80
C ALA A 497 -76.84 4.91 72.43
N GLU A 498 -76.78 6.20 72.07
CA GLU A 498 -77.74 7.22 72.50
C GLU A 498 -79.09 7.06 71.78
N LYS A 499 -79.11 6.75 70.48
CA LYS A 499 -80.34 6.38 69.76
C LYS A 499 -80.96 5.09 70.31
N GLU A 500 -80.14 4.09 70.65
CA GLU A 500 -80.58 2.88 71.36
C GLU A 500 -81.07 3.19 72.78
N ALA A 501 -80.58 4.25 73.43
CA ALA A 501 -81.07 4.72 74.73
C ALA A 501 -82.37 5.56 74.63
N ILE A 502 -82.64 6.23 73.50
CA ILE A 502 -83.87 7.01 73.23
C ILE A 502 -85.06 6.10 72.89
N PHE A 503 -84.82 4.96 72.24
CA PHE A 503 -85.80 3.87 72.17
C PHE A 503 -85.80 3.11 73.50
N GLY A 504 -86.47 3.70 74.50
CA GLY A 504 -86.57 3.22 75.88
C GLY A 504 -86.49 1.70 76.02
N SER A 505 -85.40 1.27 76.65
CA SER A 505 -85.14 -0.09 77.10
C SER A 505 -86.36 -0.75 77.72
N LYS A 506 -86.60 -2.03 77.39
CA LYS A 506 -87.13 -2.97 78.39
C LYS A 506 -86.04 -3.95 78.82
N PRO A 507 -85.75 -3.98 80.14
CA PRO A 507 -84.80 -4.90 80.74
C PRO A 507 -85.46 -6.27 80.91
N THR A 508 -84.67 -7.33 80.80
CA THR A 508 -85.03 -8.63 81.36
C THR A 508 -83.89 -9.24 82.18
N PRO A 509 -84.24 -9.95 83.27
CA PRO A 509 -83.47 -9.92 84.50
C PRO A 509 -82.99 -11.31 84.96
N LYS A 510 -82.04 -11.26 85.90
CA LYS A 510 -81.81 -12.18 87.04
C LYS A 510 -81.19 -13.58 86.82
N ARG A 511 -80.07 -13.73 87.55
CA ARG A 511 -79.73 -14.82 88.53
C ARG A 511 -79.44 -16.22 87.94
N THR A 512 -78.56 -17.07 88.47
CA THR A 512 -77.69 -17.09 89.68
C THR A 512 -76.69 -18.25 89.51
N SER A 513 -75.55 -18.11 90.18
CA SER A 513 -74.49 -19.11 90.38
C SER A 513 -74.97 -20.48 90.93
N SER A 514 -74.38 -21.57 90.45
CA SER A 514 -73.83 -22.74 91.20
C SER A 514 -73.37 -23.77 90.14
N LEU A 515 -72.27 -24.53 90.20
CA LEU A 515 -71.51 -25.20 91.26
C LEU A 515 -70.00 -25.11 90.91
N ASN A 516 -69.00 -24.91 91.79
CA ASN A 516 -68.60 -25.53 93.06
C ASN A 516 -68.27 -27.03 93.05
N ARG A 517 -66.96 -27.35 93.14
CA ARG A 517 -66.26 -28.24 94.13
C ARG A 517 -64.93 -28.74 93.50
N LYS A 518 -63.76 -28.79 94.17
CA LYS A 518 -63.38 -28.75 95.59
C LYS A 518 -61.85 -28.48 95.68
N THR A 519 -61.34 -27.57 96.51
CA THR A 519 -60.71 -27.76 97.87
C THR A 519 -59.55 -28.77 97.89
N ASN A 520 -58.35 -28.62 98.46
CA ASN A 520 -57.69 -27.81 99.52
C ASN A 520 -56.18 -27.79 99.13
N GLY A 521 -55.29 -26.86 99.49
CA GLY A 521 -55.12 -26.16 100.75
C GLY A 521 -54.07 -26.88 101.63
N TYR A 522 -52.77 -26.60 101.44
CA TYR A 522 -51.72 -26.58 102.49
C TYR A 522 -50.52 -25.74 102.02
N ARG A 523 -50.21 -24.68 102.78
CA ARG A 523 -48.97 -23.87 102.80
C ARG A 523 -47.91 -24.59 103.69
N PRO A 524 -46.70 -24.05 103.97
CA PRO A 524 -45.82 -23.09 103.27
C PRO A 524 -44.32 -23.53 103.26
N ASN A 525 -43.48 -22.76 102.56
CA ASN A 525 -42.01 -22.61 102.59
C ASN A 525 -41.45 -22.82 101.18
N GLY A 526 -40.51 -22.04 100.66
CA GLY A 526 -39.61 -21.06 101.23
C GLY A 526 -38.40 -21.04 100.30
N ASN A 527 -37.88 -19.83 100.04
CA ASN A 527 -36.55 -19.54 99.51
C ASN A 527 -36.06 -20.10 98.14
N ALA A 528 -35.69 -19.11 97.32
CA ALA A 528 -34.37 -18.93 96.71
C ALA A 528 -33.94 -19.84 95.53
N ASN A 529 -33.65 -19.12 94.45
CA ASN A 529 -32.47 -19.25 93.59
C ASN A 529 -32.12 -20.61 92.99
N GLY A 530 -32.06 -20.60 91.65
CA GLY A 530 -30.86 -21.06 90.97
C GLY A 530 -31.02 -22.34 90.15
N LEU A 531 -30.88 -22.13 88.84
CA LEU A 531 -29.88 -22.80 88.01
C LEU A 531 -30.14 -24.25 87.54
N LYS A 532 -29.87 -24.42 86.24
CA LYS A 532 -29.50 -25.63 85.48
C LYS A 532 -30.60 -26.55 84.95
N THR A 533 -30.63 -26.56 83.61
CA THR A 533 -30.91 -27.71 82.76
C THR A 533 -30.11 -28.96 83.18
N PRO A 534 -30.64 -30.16 82.88
CA PRO A 534 -29.84 -31.08 82.09
C PRO A 534 -30.62 -31.84 80.99
N THR A 535 -29.87 -32.13 79.94
CA THR A 535 -30.08 -33.03 78.80
C THR A 535 -30.34 -34.51 79.16
N PRO A 536 -30.70 -35.33 78.17
CA PRO A 536 -29.80 -36.40 77.72
C PRO A 536 -29.60 -36.43 76.18
N ARG A 537 -28.34 -36.39 75.68
CA ARG A 537 -27.51 -37.49 75.10
C ARG A 537 -28.19 -38.26 73.94
N ARG A 538 -27.80 -38.09 72.66
CA ARG A 538 -26.56 -38.43 71.89
C ARG A 538 -26.51 -39.90 71.42
N SER A 539 -26.37 -40.10 70.10
CA SER A 539 -25.46 -41.06 69.44
C SER A 539 -25.30 -40.70 67.95
N SER A 540 -24.12 -40.96 67.39
CA SER A 540 -23.63 -40.49 66.09
C SER A 540 -23.06 -41.63 65.23
N LEU A 541 -22.79 -41.30 63.95
CA LEU A 541 -21.98 -41.98 62.90
C LEU A 541 -22.79 -42.99 62.06
N GLY A 542 -22.71 -43.04 60.72
CA GLY A 542 -21.96 -42.28 59.72
C GLY A 542 -22.17 -42.90 58.31
N SER A 543 -21.60 -42.26 57.28
CA SER A 543 -21.27 -42.78 55.92
C SER A 543 -22.14 -42.40 54.71
N ALA A 544 -21.41 -41.79 53.75
CA ALA A 544 -21.47 -41.88 52.28
C ALA A 544 -22.55 -41.13 51.44
N THR A 545 -22.03 -40.22 50.61
CA THR A 545 -22.50 -39.66 49.31
C THR A 545 -22.99 -40.73 48.31
N PRO A 546 -23.72 -40.43 47.19
CA PRO A 546 -23.54 -39.24 46.34
C PRO A 546 -24.77 -38.68 45.57
N GLU A 547 -24.45 -37.66 44.75
CA GLU A 547 -25.07 -37.26 43.48
C GLU A 547 -26.30 -36.34 43.44
N LEU A 548 -26.04 -35.19 42.82
CA LEU A 548 -26.94 -34.14 42.36
C LEU A 548 -27.32 -34.40 40.90
N LEU A 549 -28.60 -34.61 40.60
CA LEU A 549 -29.22 -34.20 39.32
C LEU A 549 -30.73 -33.94 39.52
N THR A 550 -31.12 -32.69 39.23
CA THR A 550 -32.41 -32.17 38.72
C THR A 550 -33.76 -32.84 39.07
N PRO A 551 -34.82 -32.01 39.24
CA PRO A 551 -35.78 -31.95 38.13
C PRO A 551 -36.30 -30.55 37.79
N ARG A 552 -36.16 -30.23 36.51
CA ARG A 552 -37.22 -29.95 35.53
C ARG A 552 -38.36 -29.00 35.94
N SER A 553 -38.35 -27.89 35.23
CA SER A 553 -39.36 -26.87 35.03
C SER A 553 -40.76 -27.41 34.72
N TYR A 554 -41.77 -26.73 35.27
CA TYR A 554 -43.03 -26.48 34.57
C TYR A 554 -43.33 -24.98 34.57
N SER A 555 -43.41 -24.47 33.34
CA SER A 555 -43.97 -23.22 32.85
C SER A 555 -44.95 -22.51 33.79
N GLY A 556 -44.52 -21.36 34.32
CA GLY A 556 -45.34 -20.37 35.00
C GLY A 556 -45.62 -19.19 34.06
N HIS A 557 -46.90 -18.93 33.88
CA HIS A 557 -47.52 -17.94 33.02
C HIS A 557 -47.00 -16.52 33.26
N ASN A 558 -46.67 -15.85 32.17
CA ASN A 558 -46.15 -14.49 32.07
C ASN A 558 -47.15 -13.47 32.64
N ARG A 559 -46.78 -12.75 33.72
CA ARG A 559 -47.37 -11.45 34.07
C ARG A 559 -46.26 -10.45 34.30
N TYR A 560 -46.23 -9.47 33.42
CA TYR A 560 -45.47 -8.23 33.54
C TYR A 560 -45.79 -7.54 34.86
N PHE A 561 -44.78 -7.38 35.71
CA PHE A 561 -44.74 -6.43 36.82
C PHE A 561 -43.30 -5.90 36.91
N GLY A 562 -42.92 -5.14 35.88
CA GLY A 562 -41.80 -4.22 35.92
C GLY A 562 -42.42 -2.83 35.96
N ASP A 563 -42.44 -2.24 37.14
CA ASP A 563 -42.51 -0.80 37.44
C ASP A 563 -43.09 -0.65 38.84
N LEU A 564 -42.21 -0.39 39.81
CA LEU A 564 -42.46 0.28 41.09
C LEU A 564 -41.22 0.13 41.99
N ARG A 565 -40.15 0.85 41.66
CA ARG A 565 -39.10 1.26 42.61
C ARG A 565 -38.61 2.67 42.29
N ARG A 566 -39.55 3.59 42.09
CA ARG A 566 -39.28 5.02 42.20
C ARG A 566 -39.97 5.50 43.46
N LEU A 567 -39.22 6.09 44.39
CA LEU A 567 -39.78 6.98 45.40
C LEU A 567 -40.21 8.25 44.65
N SER A 568 -41.29 8.18 43.87
CA SER A 568 -41.88 9.33 43.17
C SER A 568 -43.08 9.83 43.97
N THR A 569 -43.07 11.13 44.23
CA THR A 569 -44.06 11.96 44.93
C THR A 569 -45.43 12.08 44.21
N SER A 570 -45.75 11.17 43.29
CA SER A 570 -46.86 11.28 42.35
C SER A 570 -48.12 10.49 42.72
N HIS A 571 -48.26 10.01 43.96
CA HIS A 571 -49.50 9.36 44.43
C HIS A 571 -50.22 10.16 45.51
N LEU A 572 -50.47 11.45 45.25
CA LEU A 572 -51.46 12.25 45.98
C LEU A 572 -52.08 13.26 45.02
N ASN A 573 -53.23 12.93 44.41
CA ASN A 573 -54.14 13.92 43.86
C ASN A 573 -55.57 13.56 44.27
N PHE A 574 -56.11 14.37 45.17
CA PHE A 574 -57.53 14.48 45.46
C PHE A 574 -58.21 15.22 44.29
N GLY A 575 -59.38 14.73 43.88
CA GLY A 575 -60.15 15.35 42.81
C GLY A 575 -60.80 16.67 43.22
N ASP A 576 -60.96 17.55 42.25
CA ASP A 576 -62.00 18.57 42.26
C ASP A 576 -62.54 18.75 40.84
N ASP A 577 -63.85 18.58 40.70
CA ASP A 577 -64.65 18.75 39.50
C ASP A 577 -65.51 20.00 39.73
N SER A 578 -65.39 21.02 38.87
CA SER A 578 -66.52 21.89 38.48
C SER A 578 -66.19 22.79 37.28
N LEU A 579 -66.74 22.36 36.15
CA LEU A 579 -67.35 23.12 35.05
C LEU A 579 -67.38 24.66 35.13
N SER A 580 -66.99 25.32 34.03
CA SER A 580 -67.94 25.96 33.09
C SER A 580 -67.21 26.68 31.94
N THR A 581 -68.00 27.14 30.98
CA THR A 581 -67.78 27.05 29.53
C THR A 581 -67.83 28.45 28.89
N PHE A 582 -67.39 28.51 27.62
CA PHE A 582 -67.78 29.45 26.54
C PHE A 582 -66.88 30.68 26.20
N THR A 583 -66.25 30.56 25.01
CA THR A 583 -66.13 31.49 23.85
C THR A 583 -65.58 32.92 24.01
N SER A 584 -64.67 33.33 23.10
CA SER A 584 -65.01 33.96 21.80
C SER A 584 -63.83 34.73 21.14
N ILE A 585 -63.44 34.29 19.92
CA ILE A 585 -63.29 35.03 18.64
C ILE A 585 -62.35 36.25 18.43
N SER A 586 -61.74 36.23 17.21
CA SER A 586 -61.14 37.28 16.35
C SER A 586 -59.64 37.61 16.56
N GLY A 587 -58.78 37.67 15.53
CA GLY A 587 -58.95 37.54 14.08
C GLY A 587 -57.66 37.96 13.33
N SER A 588 -57.67 37.73 12.01
CA SER A 588 -56.90 38.41 10.94
C SER A 588 -55.58 37.78 10.45
N GLU A 589 -55.64 37.22 9.22
CA GLU A 589 -54.54 37.23 8.23
C GLU A 589 -54.30 38.69 7.72
N PRO A 590 -53.21 38.98 6.97
CA PRO A 590 -53.25 38.75 5.52
C PRO A 590 -51.91 38.34 4.84
N GLU A 591 -52.09 37.75 3.66
CA GLU A 591 -51.34 37.92 2.40
C GLU A 591 -49.82 37.67 2.31
N SER A 592 -49.50 36.70 1.45
CA SER A 592 -48.28 36.65 0.65
C SER A 592 -48.31 37.70 -0.48
N PRO A 593 -47.14 38.07 -1.03
CA PRO A 593 -47.02 37.93 -2.48
C PRO A 593 -45.69 37.28 -2.94
N SER A 594 -45.76 36.87 -4.20
CA SER A 594 -44.83 36.13 -5.03
C SER A 594 -43.56 36.85 -5.48
N LEU A 595 -42.60 36.01 -5.93
CA LEU A 595 -41.58 36.21 -6.97
C LEU A 595 -40.29 36.97 -6.62
N GLY A 596 -39.22 36.17 -6.52
CA GLY A 596 -37.81 36.50 -6.66
C GLY A 596 -37.04 35.20 -6.85
#